data_AF-A0A966J1E7-F1
#
_entry.id   AF-A0A966J1E7-F1
#
_cell.length_a   1.000
_cell.length_b   1.000
_cell.length_c   1.000
_cell.angle_alpha   90.00
_cell.angle_beta   90.00
_cell.angle_gamma   90.00
#
_symmetry.space_group_name_H-M   'P 1'
#
loop_
_entity.id
_entity.type
_entity.pdbx_description
1 polymer ?
#
loop_
_entity_poly.entity_id
_entity_poly.type
_entity_poly.pdbx_seq_one_letter_code
_entity_poly.pdbx_strand_id
1 'polypeptide(L)'
;MRAEGQMRALSDHPLSPDEADALRRQALQGAGIAHPSTDTDFALNLPPHGRCRVNAFEHLHGAGLVLRLLPDHVPDLAQLEVPPAVMPWLDAPGGLVLVTGATGSGKSTTLAALVQHLNVTRQGHILTLEDPIEFVHTSAQCQIHQREIGRHTPDFATGLRAALREDPDVILVGELRDLDSIRLAL
;
A
#
# COMPACT_ATOMS: atom_id res chain seq x y z
N MET A 1 -20.70 3.92 7.31
CA MET A 1 -20.19 2.74 6.56
C MET A 1 -20.79 2.71 5.17
N ARG A 2 -20.02 2.32 4.16
CA ARG A 2 -20.56 2.03 2.82
C ARG A 2 -20.79 0.53 2.68
N ALA A 3 -22.01 0.11 2.38
CA ALA A 3 -22.36 -1.27 2.08
C ALA A 3 -23.20 -1.28 0.80
N GLU A 4 -22.85 -2.15 -0.16
CA GLU A 4 -23.54 -2.24 -1.47
C GLU A 4 -23.62 -0.87 -2.17
N GLY A 5 -22.56 -0.08 -2.07
CA GLY A 5 -22.50 1.28 -2.66
C GLY A 5 -23.25 2.36 -1.88
N GLN A 6 -24.09 2.02 -0.90
CA GLN A 6 -24.89 2.96 -0.13
C GLN A 6 -24.23 3.36 1.19
N MET A 7 -24.33 4.64 1.56
CA MET A 7 -23.87 5.14 2.85
C MET A 7 -24.93 4.89 3.93
N ARG A 8 -24.51 4.28 5.04
CA ARG A 8 -25.34 4.02 6.22
C ARG A 8 -24.62 4.51 7.48
N ALA A 9 -25.37 5.09 8.41
CA ALA A 9 -24.84 5.42 9.74
C ALA A 9 -24.48 4.13 10.49
N LEU A 10 -23.41 4.17 11.28
CA LEU A 10 -23.02 3.04 12.14
C LEU A 10 -23.74 3.06 13.49
N SER A 11 -24.15 4.24 13.94
CA SER A 11 -24.89 4.49 15.17
C SER A 11 -25.74 5.75 15.01
N ASP A 12 -26.69 5.94 15.92
CA ASP A 12 -27.54 7.14 16.00
C ASP A 12 -26.85 8.31 16.73
N HIS A 13 -25.65 8.09 17.27
CA HIS A 13 -24.86 9.12 17.96
C HIS A 13 -23.96 9.86 16.96
N PRO A 14 -24.27 11.12 16.60
CA PRO A 14 -23.38 11.93 15.78
C PRO A 14 -22.12 12.28 16.58
N LEU A 15 -20.96 12.12 15.95
CA LEU A 15 -19.68 12.52 16.55
C LEU A 15 -19.59 14.04 16.63
N SER A 16 -19.27 14.55 17.81
CA SER A 16 -18.87 15.94 18.03
C SER A 16 -17.48 16.23 17.43
N PRO A 17 -17.13 17.52 17.20
CA PRO A 17 -15.80 17.88 16.71
C PRO A 17 -14.66 17.36 17.60
N ASP A 18 -14.84 17.40 18.92
CA ASP A 18 -13.84 16.94 19.88
C ASP A 18 -13.66 15.41 19.84
N GLU A 19 -14.75 14.65 19.68
CA GLU A 19 -14.70 13.19 19.50
C GLU A 19 -14.01 12.81 18.18
N ALA A 20 -14.33 13.52 17.09
CA ALA A 20 -13.73 13.28 15.78
C ALA A 20 -12.21 13.57 15.80
N ASP A 21 -11.79 14.66 16.43
CA ASP A 21 -10.37 15.00 16.57
C ASP A 21 -9.63 14.06 17.53
N ALA A 22 -10.28 13.57 18.58
CA ALA A 22 -9.73 12.52 19.43
C ALA A 22 -9.49 11.22 18.66
N LEU A 23 -10.45 10.78 17.84
CA LEU A 23 -10.29 9.63 16.96
C LEU A 23 -9.16 9.84 15.94
N ARG A 24 -9.03 11.05 15.37
CA ARG A 24 -7.95 11.40 14.43
C ARG A 24 -6.59 11.23 15.09
N ARG A 25 -6.39 11.82 16.28
CA ARG A 25 -5.13 11.69 17.03
C ARG A 25 -4.81 10.24 17.36
N GLN A 26 -5.80 9.47 17.79
CA GLN A 26 -5.62 8.05 18.11
C GLN A 26 -5.19 7.25 16.87
N ALA A 27 -5.80 7.49 15.72
CA ALA A 27 -5.43 6.82 14.46
C ALA A 27 -4.00 7.17 14.04
N LEU A 28 -3.62 8.45 14.09
CA LEU A 28 -2.26 8.91 13.77
C LEU A 28 -1.20 8.33 14.71
N GLN A 29 -1.48 8.32 16.02
CA GLN A 29 -0.60 7.72 17.01
C GLN A 29 -0.46 6.20 16.79
N GLY A 30 -1.56 5.50 16.52
CA GLY A 30 -1.57 4.06 16.22
C GLY A 30 -0.77 3.71 14.95
N ALA A 31 -0.71 4.63 13.99
CA ALA A 31 0.10 4.51 12.79
C ALA A 31 1.57 4.96 12.96
N GLY A 32 1.92 5.57 14.10
CA GLY A 32 3.27 6.07 14.35
C GLY A 32 3.62 7.34 13.56
N ILE A 33 2.62 8.11 13.12
CA ILE A 33 2.83 9.34 12.34
C ILE A 33 3.14 10.49 13.28
N ALA A 34 4.40 10.92 13.32
CA ALA A 34 4.88 11.97 14.22
C ALA A 34 4.55 13.40 13.74
N HIS A 35 4.58 13.62 12.42
CA HIS A 35 4.38 14.94 11.80
C HIS A 35 3.31 14.86 10.71
N PRO A 36 2.02 14.70 11.09
CA PRO A 36 0.94 14.62 10.12
C PRO A 36 0.74 15.96 9.40
N SER A 37 0.38 15.87 8.14
CA SER A 37 -0.14 16.99 7.37
C SER A 37 -1.65 17.14 7.64
N THR A 38 -2.28 18.23 7.20
CA THR A 38 -3.73 18.39 7.30
C THR A 38 -4.49 17.33 6.53
N ASP A 39 -3.88 16.75 5.48
CA ASP A 39 -4.36 15.59 4.73
C ASP A 39 -3.27 14.50 4.77
N THR A 40 -3.57 13.37 5.39
CA THR A 40 -2.59 12.29 5.59
C THR A 40 -3.22 10.92 5.31
N ASP A 41 -2.66 10.21 4.35
CA ASP A 41 -2.93 8.79 4.10
C ASP A 41 -1.93 7.91 4.86
N PHE A 42 -2.42 6.82 5.47
CA PHE A 42 -1.58 5.83 6.14
C PHE A 42 -2.30 4.49 6.28
N ALA A 43 -1.55 3.42 6.56
CA ALA A 43 -2.13 2.14 6.96
C ALA A 43 -2.19 2.01 8.48
N LEU A 44 -3.33 1.53 8.99
CA LEU A 44 -3.55 1.25 10.41
C LEU A 44 -3.88 -0.24 10.58
N ASN A 45 -3.17 -0.90 11.50
CA ASN A 45 -3.50 -2.25 11.94
C ASN A 45 -4.49 -2.16 13.11
N LEU A 46 -5.61 -2.86 13.04
CA LEU A 46 -6.66 -2.86 14.04
C LEU A 46 -6.90 -4.28 14.57
N PRO A 47 -6.00 -4.86 15.40
CA PRO A 47 -6.20 -6.22 15.91
C PRO A 47 -7.49 -6.33 16.73
N PRO A 48 -8.27 -7.42 16.57
CA PRO A 48 -8.10 -8.57 15.67
C PRO A 48 -8.78 -8.41 14.28
N HIS A 49 -9.23 -7.20 13.93
CA HIS A 49 -10.10 -6.89 12.80
C HIS A 49 -9.39 -6.64 11.45
N GLY A 50 -8.07 -6.82 11.39
CA GLY A 50 -7.28 -6.68 10.15
C GLY A 50 -6.72 -5.27 9.94
N ARG A 51 -6.35 -4.97 8.68
CA ARG A 51 -5.73 -3.69 8.30
C ARG A 51 -6.72 -2.77 7.58
N CYS A 52 -6.51 -1.47 7.69
CA CYS A 52 -7.23 -0.49 6.91
C CYS A 52 -6.33 0.64 6.43
N ARG A 53 -6.63 1.19 5.25
CA ARG A 53 -6.11 2.47 4.81
C ARG A 53 -6.98 3.56 5.43
N VAL A 54 -6.33 4.52 6.06
CA VAL A 54 -6.96 5.69 6.67
C VAL A 54 -6.51 6.91 5.88
N ASN A 55 -7.47 7.72 5.44
CA ASN A 55 -7.21 9.10 5.06
C ASN A 55 -7.78 10.00 6.16
N ALA A 56 -6.90 10.75 6.83
CA ALA A 56 -7.23 11.71 7.87
C ALA A 56 -7.12 13.12 7.30
N PHE A 57 -8.19 13.91 7.41
CA PHE A 57 -8.28 15.23 6.78
C PHE A 57 -9.00 16.23 7.68
N GLU A 58 -9.01 17.51 7.29
CA GLU A 58 -9.83 18.55 7.92
C GLU A 58 -10.92 19.06 6.96
N HIS A 59 -12.08 19.40 7.52
CA HIS A 59 -13.21 19.99 6.81
C HIS A 59 -13.86 21.10 7.63
N LEU A 60 -14.92 21.73 7.10
CA LEU A 60 -15.59 22.89 7.72
C LEU A 60 -15.98 22.71 9.19
N HIS A 61 -16.22 21.49 9.64
CA HIS A 61 -16.70 21.18 11.00
C HIS A 61 -15.65 20.47 11.86
N GLY A 62 -14.38 20.46 11.44
CA GLY A 62 -13.27 19.84 12.17
C GLY A 62 -12.65 18.65 11.45
N ALA A 63 -12.16 17.67 12.22
CA ALA A 63 -11.45 16.51 11.70
C ALA A 63 -12.39 15.49 11.02
N GLY A 64 -11.91 14.90 9.93
CA GLY A 64 -12.54 13.80 9.21
C GLY A 64 -11.59 12.61 9.05
N LEU A 65 -12.17 11.41 9.02
CA LEU A 65 -11.47 10.15 8.79
C LEU A 65 -12.27 9.30 7.80
N VAL A 66 -11.60 8.75 6.79
CA VAL A 66 -12.14 7.71 5.92
C VAL A 66 -11.30 6.46 6.08
N LEU A 67 -11.93 5.38 6.53
CA LEU A 67 -11.31 4.07 6.67
C LEU A 67 -11.77 3.16 5.53
N ARG A 68 -10.81 2.57 4.81
CA ARG A 68 -11.03 1.54 3.80
C ARG A 68 -10.34 0.26 4.25
N LEU A 69 -11.10 -0.81 4.44
CA LEU A 69 -10.52 -2.11 4.77
C LEU A 69 -9.53 -2.55 3.69
N LEU A 70 -8.37 -3.03 4.13
CA LEU A 70 -7.37 -3.64 3.26
C LEU A 70 -7.56 -5.16 3.30
N PRO A 71 -7.28 -5.87 2.19
CA PRO A 71 -7.37 -7.32 2.18
C PRO A 71 -6.34 -7.96 3.11
N ASP A 72 -6.75 -9.02 3.81
CA ASP A 72 -5.85 -9.77 4.72
C ASP A 72 -5.00 -10.83 4.00
N HIS A 73 -5.39 -11.23 2.79
CA HIS A 73 -4.70 -12.25 2.01
C HIS A 73 -4.37 -11.75 0.61
N VAL A 74 -3.21 -12.15 0.12
CA VAL A 74 -2.81 -11.97 -1.28
C VAL A 74 -3.41 -13.13 -2.09
N PRO A 75 -4.19 -12.87 -3.14
CA PRO A 75 -4.68 -13.93 -4.00
C PRO A 75 -3.57 -14.53 -4.85
N ASP A 76 -3.68 -15.81 -5.18
CA ASP A 76 -2.78 -16.46 -6.12
C ASP A 76 -3.05 -15.99 -7.55
N LEU A 77 -2.02 -15.99 -8.40
CA LEU A 77 -2.14 -15.55 -9.81
C LEU A 77 -3.23 -16.30 -10.59
N ALA A 78 -3.49 -17.57 -10.24
CA ALA A 78 -4.56 -18.36 -10.84
C ALA A 78 -5.96 -17.83 -10.49
N GLN A 79 -6.16 -17.32 -9.27
CA GLN A 79 -7.43 -16.73 -8.84
C GLN A 79 -7.71 -15.40 -9.54
N LEU A 80 -6.65 -14.71 -9.98
CA LEU A 80 -6.73 -13.45 -10.72
C LEU A 80 -6.83 -13.67 -12.25
N GLU A 81 -6.84 -14.92 -12.71
CA GLU A 81 -6.85 -15.28 -14.13
C GLU A 81 -5.72 -14.58 -14.92
N VAL A 82 -4.57 -14.36 -14.28
CA VAL A 82 -3.43 -13.72 -14.93
C VAL A 82 -2.94 -14.63 -16.06
N PRO A 83 -2.82 -14.12 -17.31
CA PRO A 83 -2.43 -14.96 -18.44
C PRO A 83 -1.07 -15.64 -18.20
N PRO A 84 -0.91 -16.94 -18.52
CA PRO A 84 0.37 -17.63 -18.39
C PRO A 84 1.52 -16.97 -19.16
N ALA A 85 1.20 -16.20 -20.19
CA ALA A 85 2.16 -15.41 -20.96
C ALA A 85 2.92 -14.35 -20.14
N VAL A 86 2.45 -14.01 -18.93
CA VAL A 86 3.13 -13.09 -18.00
C VAL A 86 4.27 -13.77 -17.25
N MET A 87 4.22 -15.09 -17.02
CA MET A 87 5.21 -15.80 -16.19
C MET A 87 6.64 -15.67 -16.73
N PRO A 88 6.90 -15.80 -18.05
CA PRO A 88 8.25 -15.62 -18.59
C PRO A 88 8.83 -14.22 -18.36
N TRP A 89 7.99 -13.19 -18.19
CA TRP A 89 8.47 -11.84 -17.87
C TRP A 89 9.00 -11.75 -16.45
N LEU A 90 8.40 -12.51 -15.54
CA LEU A 90 8.91 -12.61 -14.19
C LEU A 90 10.29 -13.24 -14.23
N ASP A 91 10.51 -14.29 -15.04
CA ASP A 91 11.80 -15.03 -15.19
C ASP A 91 12.91 -14.27 -15.91
N ALA A 92 12.63 -13.06 -16.40
CA ALA A 92 13.65 -12.23 -17.01
C ALA A 92 14.74 -11.84 -15.97
N PRO A 93 16.03 -11.79 -16.36
CA PRO A 93 17.12 -11.39 -15.47
C PRO A 93 17.08 -9.89 -15.11
N GLY A 94 16.25 -9.11 -15.79
CA GLY A 94 16.04 -7.69 -15.54
C GLY A 94 15.07 -7.10 -16.56
N GLY A 95 14.49 -5.96 -16.21
CA GLY A 95 13.54 -5.25 -17.06
C GLY A 95 12.54 -4.43 -16.25
N LEU A 96 11.61 -3.80 -16.96
CA LEU A 96 10.53 -3.01 -16.37
C LEU A 96 9.18 -3.64 -16.74
N VAL A 97 8.39 -3.97 -15.72
CA VAL A 97 7.01 -4.44 -15.88
C VAL A 97 6.06 -3.36 -15.39
N LEU A 98 5.12 -2.94 -16.25
CA LEU A 98 4.13 -1.93 -15.92
C LEU A 98 2.74 -2.55 -15.82
N VAL A 99 2.15 -2.50 -14.63
CA VAL A 99 0.74 -2.88 -14.41
C VAL A 99 -0.10 -1.61 -14.41
N THR A 100 -0.95 -1.45 -15.43
CA THR A 100 -1.73 -0.22 -15.65
C THR A 100 -3.23 -0.49 -15.60
N GLY A 101 -4.02 0.56 -15.43
CA GLY A 101 -5.48 0.48 -15.32
C GLY A 101 -6.07 1.56 -14.42
N ALA A 102 -7.39 1.77 -14.54
CA ALA A 102 -8.13 2.75 -13.74
C ALA A 102 -8.10 2.42 -12.23
N THR A 103 -8.52 3.36 -11.39
CA THR A 103 -8.71 3.11 -9.96
C THR A 103 -9.72 1.99 -9.75
N GLY A 104 -9.39 1.02 -8.89
CA GLY A 104 -10.24 -0.14 -8.62
C GLY A 104 -10.13 -1.27 -9.65
N SER A 105 -9.26 -1.19 -10.65
CA SER A 105 -9.09 -2.25 -11.66
C SER A 105 -8.25 -3.46 -11.21
N GLY A 106 -7.88 -3.54 -9.92
CA GLY A 106 -7.10 -4.66 -9.37
C GLY A 106 -5.57 -4.55 -9.49
N LYS A 107 -5.00 -3.40 -9.88
CA LYS A 107 -3.54 -3.22 -10.06
C LYS A 107 -2.70 -3.66 -8.85
N SER A 108 -3.00 -3.12 -7.66
CA SER A 108 -2.29 -3.45 -6.42
C SER A 108 -2.41 -4.93 -6.09
N THR A 109 -3.59 -5.51 -6.32
CA THR A 109 -3.86 -6.93 -6.13
C THR A 109 -3.04 -7.81 -7.07
N THR A 110 -2.95 -7.43 -8.35
CA THR A 110 -2.11 -8.12 -9.33
C THR A 110 -0.63 -8.01 -8.97
N LEU A 111 -0.14 -6.82 -8.62
CA LEU A 111 1.25 -6.62 -8.21
C LEU A 111 1.60 -7.44 -6.96
N ALA A 112 0.73 -7.44 -5.95
CA ALA A 112 0.90 -8.27 -4.75
C ALA A 112 0.96 -9.75 -5.11
N ALA A 113 0.09 -10.24 -5.99
CA ALA A 113 0.11 -11.63 -6.44
C ALA A 113 1.41 -11.98 -7.21
N LEU A 114 1.95 -11.06 -8.01
CA LEU A 114 3.23 -11.24 -8.71
C LEU A 114 4.40 -11.29 -7.71
N VAL A 115 4.43 -10.39 -6.72
CA VAL A 115 5.43 -10.41 -5.64
C VAL A 115 5.35 -11.70 -4.85
N GLN A 116 4.14 -12.15 -4.49
CA GLN A 116 3.94 -13.40 -3.77
C GLN A 116 4.42 -14.61 -4.59
N HIS A 117 4.15 -14.63 -5.89
CA HIS A 117 4.66 -15.67 -6.78
C HIS A 117 6.19 -15.71 -6.79
N LEU A 118 6.86 -14.56 -6.94
CA LEU A 118 8.32 -14.47 -6.87
C LEU A 118 8.84 -14.95 -5.51
N ASN A 119 8.22 -14.52 -4.42
CA ASN A 119 8.58 -14.89 -3.05
C ASN A 119 8.55 -16.41 -2.78
N VAL A 120 7.74 -17.17 -3.50
CA VAL A 120 7.65 -18.64 -3.33
C VAL A 120 8.41 -19.44 -4.40
N THR A 121 8.82 -18.80 -5.50
CA THR A 121 9.49 -19.46 -6.63
C THR A 121 10.96 -19.10 -6.77
N ARG A 122 11.45 -18.05 -6.09
CA ARG A 122 12.83 -17.57 -6.21
C ARG A 122 13.51 -17.34 -4.88
N GLN A 123 14.84 -17.44 -4.90
CA GLN A 123 15.69 -16.95 -3.84
C GLN A 123 16.22 -15.58 -4.26
N GLY A 124 16.08 -14.59 -3.38
CA GLY A 124 16.50 -13.22 -3.67
C GLY A 124 15.93 -12.20 -2.69
N HIS A 125 16.14 -10.93 -3.00
CA HIS A 125 15.68 -9.79 -2.24
C HIS A 125 14.62 -9.01 -3.03
N ILE A 126 13.41 -8.94 -2.47
CA ILE A 126 12.32 -8.12 -2.99
C ILE A 126 12.17 -6.90 -2.07
N LEU A 127 12.27 -5.72 -2.66
CA LEU A 127 12.02 -4.45 -1.97
C LEU A 127 10.79 -3.77 -2.54
N THR A 128 9.87 -3.33 -1.68
CA THR A 128 8.69 -2.56 -2.10
C THR A 128 8.72 -1.14 -1.56
N LEU A 129 8.31 -0.18 -2.39
CA LEU A 129 8.04 1.21 -2.03
C LEU A 129 6.55 1.47 -2.29
N GLU A 130 5.78 1.76 -1.25
CA GLU A 130 4.30 1.82 -1.31
C GLU A 130 3.75 3.02 -0.51
N ASP A 131 2.57 3.53 -0.87
CA ASP A 131 1.93 4.70 -0.23
C ASP A 131 0.40 4.52 -0.10
N PRO A 132 -0.10 3.92 0.99
CA PRO A 132 0.62 3.13 2.00
C PRO A 132 0.78 1.66 1.58
N ILE A 133 1.40 0.82 2.41
CA ILE A 133 1.51 -0.63 2.15
C ILE A 133 0.12 -1.29 2.18
N GLU A 134 -0.34 -1.87 1.06
CA GLU A 134 -1.68 -2.48 0.99
C GLU A 134 -1.70 -3.94 1.44
N PHE A 135 -0.72 -4.73 1.00
CA PHE A 135 -0.60 -6.15 1.32
C PHE A 135 0.69 -6.38 2.10
N VAL A 136 0.64 -7.15 3.19
CA VAL A 136 1.84 -7.52 3.94
C VAL A 136 2.30 -8.90 3.49
N HIS A 137 3.53 -8.98 2.98
CA HIS A 137 4.14 -10.23 2.59
C HIS A 137 5.02 -10.78 3.71
N THR A 138 4.87 -12.07 4.00
CA THR A 138 5.81 -12.79 4.86
C THR A 138 6.90 -13.39 3.98
N SER A 139 8.17 -13.13 4.32
CA SER A 139 9.32 -13.71 3.63
C SER A 139 9.22 -15.25 3.59
N ALA A 140 9.40 -15.84 2.41
CA ALA A 140 9.42 -17.28 2.19
C ALA A 140 10.76 -17.71 1.59
N GLN A 141 10.86 -17.79 0.26
CA GLN A 141 12.14 -18.03 -0.43
C GLN A 141 12.90 -16.71 -0.67
N CYS A 142 12.20 -15.58 -0.76
CA CYS A 142 12.81 -14.26 -0.81
C CYS A 142 12.87 -13.58 0.57
N GLN A 143 13.89 -12.75 0.77
CA GLN A 143 13.86 -11.70 1.78
C GLN A 143 13.00 -10.55 1.26
N ILE A 144 11.96 -10.17 2.01
CA ILE A 144 11.08 -9.06 1.63
C ILE A 144 11.26 -7.88 2.58
N HIS A 145 11.52 -6.70 2.02
CA HIS A 145 11.51 -5.43 2.73
C HIS A 145 10.46 -4.50 2.14
N GLN A 146 9.39 -4.23 2.90
CA GLN A 146 8.35 -3.30 2.49
C GLN A 146 8.52 -1.94 3.17
N ARG A 147 8.59 -0.87 2.37
CA ARG A 147 8.81 0.49 2.86
C ARG A 147 7.62 1.36 2.47
N GLU A 148 7.04 1.99 3.48
CA GLU A 148 5.91 2.91 3.32
C GLU A 148 6.44 4.33 3.19
N ILE A 149 5.97 5.06 2.18
CA ILE A 149 6.29 6.48 2.00
C ILE A 149 5.73 7.30 3.17
N GLY A 150 6.48 8.30 3.62
CA GLY A 150 6.15 9.12 4.80
C GLY A 150 6.48 8.44 6.14
N ARG A 151 6.64 7.12 6.18
CA ARG A 151 6.92 6.36 7.42
C ARG A 151 8.32 5.73 7.45
N HIS A 152 8.68 4.98 6.41
CA HIS A 152 9.98 4.29 6.31
C HIS A 152 10.95 5.01 5.35
N THR A 153 10.44 5.88 4.48
CA THR A 153 11.22 6.74 3.58
C THR A 153 10.41 8.01 3.30
N PRO A 154 11.04 9.18 3.13
CA PRO A 154 10.28 10.44 2.98
C PRO A 154 9.49 10.52 1.66
N ASP A 155 10.05 9.99 0.57
CA ASP A 155 9.47 10.06 -0.77
C ASP A 155 9.96 8.88 -1.64
N PHE A 156 9.28 8.65 -2.76
CA PHE A 156 9.61 7.57 -3.72
C PHE A 156 11.00 7.72 -4.30
N ALA A 157 11.40 8.92 -4.72
CA ALA A 157 12.71 9.15 -5.35
C ALA A 157 13.88 8.82 -4.41
N THR A 158 13.75 9.18 -3.13
CA THR A 158 14.71 8.88 -2.07
C THR A 158 14.69 7.40 -1.71
N GLY A 159 13.50 6.79 -1.62
CA GLY A 159 13.37 5.35 -1.43
C GLY A 159 14.03 4.56 -2.56
N LEU A 160 13.81 4.95 -3.81
CA LEU A 160 14.33 4.26 -4.99
C LEU A 160 15.85 4.43 -5.13
N ARG A 161 16.39 5.64 -4.88
CA ARG A 161 17.85 5.87 -4.82
C ARG A 161 18.53 5.01 -3.75
N ALA A 162 17.88 4.82 -2.60
CA ALA A 162 18.38 3.98 -1.53
C ALA A 162 18.30 2.50 -1.92
N ALA A 163 17.17 2.06 -2.47
CA ALA A 163 16.94 0.70 -2.92
C ALA A 163 18.04 0.20 -3.88
N LEU A 164 18.51 1.03 -4.82
CA LEU A 164 19.61 0.68 -5.73
C LEU A 164 20.94 0.33 -5.03
N ARG A 165 21.10 0.62 -3.74
CA ARG A 165 22.27 0.28 -2.91
C ARG A 165 21.97 -0.74 -1.82
N GLU A 166 20.74 -1.23 -1.77
CA GLU A 166 20.25 -2.21 -0.80
C GLU A 166 20.30 -3.64 -1.37
N ASP A 167 20.97 -3.84 -2.51
CA ASP A 167 21.13 -5.12 -3.21
C ASP A 167 19.79 -5.85 -3.50
N PRO A 168 18.77 -5.20 -4.11
CA PRO A 168 17.52 -5.86 -4.46
C PRO A 168 17.60 -6.57 -5.81
N ASP A 169 17.03 -7.77 -5.90
CA ASP A 169 16.78 -8.47 -7.16
C ASP A 169 15.50 -7.96 -7.83
N VAL A 170 14.51 -7.55 -7.04
CA VAL A 170 13.22 -7.05 -7.51
C VAL A 170 12.82 -5.81 -6.71
N ILE A 171 12.46 -4.73 -7.41
CA ILE A 171 11.91 -3.52 -6.80
C ILE A 171 10.47 -3.34 -7.28
N LEU A 172 9.52 -3.31 -6.34
CA LEU A 172 8.16 -2.85 -6.59
C LEU A 172 8.06 -1.36 -6.26
N VAL A 173 7.58 -0.57 -7.21
CA VAL A 173 7.23 0.84 -7.00
C VAL A 173 5.72 0.98 -7.16
N GLY A 174 5.02 1.31 -6.08
CA GLY A 174 3.55 1.27 -6.01
C GLY A 174 2.86 2.20 -7.01
N GLU A 175 3.39 3.42 -7.21
CA GLU A 175 2.92 4.34 -8.24
C GLU A 175 4.07 5.17 -8.82
N LEU A 176 3.95 5.51 -10.11
CA LEU A 176 4.88 6.38 -10.84
C LEU A 176 4.19 7.73 -11.13
N ARG A 177 4.11 8.60 -10.12
CA ARG A 177 3.39 9.90 -10.25
C ARG A 177 4.26 11.02 -10.81
N ASP A 178 5.54 11.03 -10.45
CA ASP A 178 6.44 12.14 -10.74
C ASP A 178 7.57 11.74 -11.71
N LEU A 179 8.11 12.74 -12.40
CA LEU A 179 9.16 12.54 -13.42
C LEU A 179 10.46 11.98 -12.83
N ASP A 180 10.77 12.29 -11.58
CA ASP A 180 12.02 11.84 -10.97
C ASP A 180 11.96 10.36 -10.62
N SER A 181 10.83 9.90 -10.08
CA SER A 181 10.52 8.49 -9.86
C SER A 181 10.52 7.70 -11.17
N ILE A 182 9.95 8.25 -12.25
CA ILE A 182 9.99 7.63 -13.58
C ILE A 182 11.43 7.53 -14.11
N ARG A 183 12.22 8.61 -14.00
CA ARG A 183 13.62 8.64 -14.46
C ARG A 183 14.52 7.68 -13.70
N LEU A 184 14.28 7.48 -12.40
CA LEU A 184 15.06 6.57 -11.57
C LEU A 184 14.68 5.10 -11.80
N ALA A 185 13.48 4.83 -12.30
CA ALA A 185 13.02 3.48 -12.63
C ALA A 185 13.52 3.00 -14.01
N LEU A 186 14.07 3.90 -14.83
CA LEU A 186 14.64 3.65 -16.15
C LEU A 186 16.17 3.66 -16.11
#